data_AF-E4NDM3-F1
#
_entry.id   AF-E4NDM3-F1
#
_cell.length_a   1.000
_cell.length_b   1.000
_cell.length_c   1.000
_cell.angle_alpha   90.00
_cell.angle_beta   90.00
_cell.angle_gamma   90.00
#
_symmetry.space_group_name_H-M   'P 1'
#
loop_
_entity.id
_entity.type
_entity.pdbx_description
1 polymer ?
#
loop_
_entity_poly.entity_id
_entity_poly.type
_entity_poly.pdbx_seq_one_letter_code
_entity_poly.pdbx_strand_id
1 'polypeptide(L)'
;MGDEEKKVVPGDLRKDATIWDGQSTELAKIARKAEGTDLNRLEAGIFMLLVGPYGQLVRQVSDRCQQGAAATAEIGNALRRIADNYERNEEVTETEFRNF
;
A
#
# COMPACT_ATOMS: atom_id res chain seq x y z
N MET A 1 -4.92 -9.19 -32.87
CA MET A 1 -4.29 -9.81 -31.68
C MET A 1 -3.55 -8.77 -30.82
N GLY A 2 -2.89 -7.74 -31.37
CA GLY A 2 -2.15 -6.75 -30.57
C GLY A 2 -2.97 -5.68 -29.82
N ASP A 3 -4.18 -5.34 -30.26
CA ASP A 3 -4.97 -4.26 -29.62
C ASP A 3 -5.71 -4.69 -28.35
N GLU A 4 -6.08 -5.97 -28.24
CA GLU A 4 -6.67 -6.50 -27.00
C GLU A 4 -5.60 -6.62 -25.90
N GLU A 5 -4.41 -7.13 -26.24
CA GLU A 5 -3.28 -7.25 -25.32
C GLU A 5 -2.84 -5.89 -24.76
N LYS A 6 -2.84 -4.85 -25.59
CA LYS A 6 -2.57 -3.46 -25.22
C LYS A 6 -3.52 -2.90 -24.16
N LYS A 7 -4.82 -3.19 -24.25
CA LYS A 7 -5.81 -2.76 -23.23
C LYS A 7 -5.82 -3.63 -21.98
N VAL A 8 -5.45 -4.90 -22.09
CA VAL A 8 -5.35 -5.82 -20.95
C VAL A 8 -4.26 -5.36 -19.98
N VAL A 9 -3.13 -4.86 -20.46
CA VAL A 9 -1.99 -4.45 -19.61
C VAL A 9 -2.32 -3.30 -18.64
N PRO A 10 -2.88 -2.14 -19.05
CA PRO A 10 -3.32 -1.10 -18.12
C PRO A 10 -4.39 -1.58 -17.14
N GLY A 11 -5.30 -2.45 -17.59
CA GLY A 11 -6.33 -3.06 -16.74
C GLY A 11 -5.72 -3.89 -15.61
N ASP A 12 -4.76 -4.76 -15.93
CA ASP A 12 -4.07 -5.61 -14.96
C ASP A 12 -3.22 -4.78 -13.98
N LEU A 13 -2.51 -3.76 -14.46
CA LEU A 13 -1.75 -2.84 -13.60
C LEU A 13 -2.64 -2.13 -12.58
N ARG A 14 -3.86 -1.72 -12.97
CA ARG A 14 -4.82 -1.09 -12.05
C ARG A 14 -5.42 -2.07 -11.05
N LYS A 15 -5.64 -3.31 -11.48
CA LYS A 15 -6.08 -4.38 -10.59
C LYS A 15 -5.01 -4.66 -9.53
N ASP A 16 -3.76 -4.79 -9.94
CA ASP A 16 -2.64 -4.99 -9.04
C ASP A 16 -2.47 -3.79 -8.09
N ALA A 17 -2.60 -2.55 -8.59
CA ALA A 17 -2.58 -1.36 -7.75
C ALA A 17 -3.64 -1.40 -6.65
N THR A 18 -4.84 -1.89 -6.95
CA THR A 18 -5.93 -2.05 -5.98
C THR A 18 -5.60 -3.09 -4.91
N ILE A 19 -4.91 -4.17 -5.28
CA ILE A 19 -4.42 -5.18 -4.32
C ILE A 19 -3.43 -4.54 -3.34
N TRP A 20 -2.48 -3.76 -3.85
CA TRP A 20 -1.49 -3.06 -3.02
C TRP A 20 -2.10 -2.02 -2.07
N ASP A 21 -3.10 -1.27 -2.52
CA ASP A 21 -3.88 -0.37 -1.66
C ASP A 21 -4.62 -1.14 -0.55
N GLY A 22 -5.15 -2.32 -0.86
CA GLY A 22 -5.74 -3.22 0.11
C GLY A 22 -4.74 -3.61 1.20
N GLN A 23 -3.52 -4.01 0.82
CA GLN A 23 -2.46 -4.34 1.76
C GLN A 23 -2.05 -3.13 2.61
N SER A 24 -1.94 -1.95 2.00
CA SER A 24 -1.66 -0.70 2.72
C SER A 24 -2.70 -0.42 3.81
N THR A 25 -3.97 -0.58 3.47
CA THR A 25 -5.09 -0.37 4.38
C THR A 25 -5.06 -1.36 5.55
N GLU A 26 -4.78 -2.64 5.29
CA GLU A 26 -4.69 -3.65 6.34
C GLU A 26 -3.50 -3.43 7.27
N LEU A 27 -2.33 -3.07 6.74
CA LEU A 27 -1.16 -2.73 7.55
C LEU A 27 -1.42 -1.52 8.44
N ALA A 28 -2.07 -0.48 7.92
CA ALA A 28 -2.47 0.67 8.72
C ALA A 28 -3.48 0.31 9.83
N LYS A 29 -4.38 -0.65 9.59
CA LYS A 29 -5.28 -1.17 10.63
C LYS A 29 -4.52 -1.94 11.71
N ILE A 30 -3.54 -2.76 11.33
CA ILE A 30 -2.71 -3.52 12.28
C ILE A 30 -1.89 -2.57 13.15
N ALA A 31 -1.29 -1.53 12.58
CA ALA A 31 -0.56 -0.51 13.34
C ALA A 31 -1.43 0.11 14.46
N ARG A 32 -2.63 0.57 14.11
CA ARG A 32 -3.58 1.14 15.08
C ARG A 32 -4.01 0.14 16.17
N LYS A 33 -4.20 -1.13 15.80
CA LYS A 33 -4.51 -2.18 16.76
C LYS A 33 -3.35 -2.44 17.72
N ALA A 34 -2.12 -2.49 17.21
CA ALA A 34 -0.93 -2.68 18.04
C ALA A 34 -0.75 -1.51 19.02
N GLU A 35 -0.87 -0.26 18.57
CA GLU A 35 -0.84 0.93 19.42
C GLU A 35 -1.88 0.86 20.55
N GLY A 36 -3.08 0.35 20.25
CA GLY A 36 -4.15 0.15 21.23
C GLY A 36 -3.90 -0.95 22.26
N THR A 37 -2.84 -1.74 22.12
CA THR A 37 -2.45 -2.74 23.12
C THR A 37 -1.47 -2.22 24.15
N ASP A 38 -0.98 -0.97 24.03
CA ASP A 38 -0.02 -0.41 24.99
C ASP A 38 -0.56 -0.45 26.43
N LEU A 39 0.31 -0.76 27.37
CA LEU A 39 -0.03 -0.91 28.79
C LEU A 39 0.65 0.18 29.60
N ASN A 40 -0.12 0.90 30.40
CA ASN A 40 0.47 1.79 31.40
C ASN A 40 0.85 1.02 32.68
N ARG A 41 1.64 1.67 33.56
CA ARG A 41 2.11 1.05 34.81
C ARG A 41 0.99 0.63 35.75
N LEU A 42 -0.16 1.32 35.71
CA LEU A 42 -1.31 1.01 36.56
C LEU A 42 -2.03 -0.25 36.06
N GLU A 43 -2.21 -0.37 34.75
CA GLU A 43 -2.82 -1.52 34.09
C GLU A 43 -1.99 -2.79 34.22
N ALA A 44 -0.65 -2.66 34.22
CA ALA A 44 0.25 -3.81 34.27
C ALA A 44 0.38 -4.45 35.66
N GLY A 45 0.08 -3.71 36.74
CA GLY A 45 0.13 -4.21 38.12
C GLY A 45 1.43 -4.95 38.46
N ILE A 46 1.34 -6.25 38.79
CA ILE A 46 2.49 -7.11 39.14
C ILE A 46 3.50 -7.26 38.00
N PHE A 47 3.11 -7.00 36.74
CA PHE A 47 3.96 -7.08 35.56
C PHE A 47 4.64 -5.75 35.21
N MET A 48 4.72 -4.79 36.15
CA MET A 48 5.29 -3.46 35.92
C MET A 48 6.70 -3.49 35.29
N LEU A 49 7.52 -4.49 35.63
CA LEU A 49 8.87 -4.66 35.06
C LEU A 49 8.86 -4.93 33.54
N LEU A 50 7.76 -5.48 33.01
CA LEU A 50 7.62 -5.81 31.59
C LEU A 50 7.02 -4.67 30.76
N VAL A 51 6.45 -3.63 31.38
CA VAL A 51 5.78 -2.52 30.69
C VAL A 51 6.70 -1.81 29.70
N GLY A 52 7.95 -1.55 30.09
CA GLY A 52 8.93 -0.90 29.22
C GLY A 52 9.24 -1.72 27.96
N PRO A 53 9.74 -2.97 28.11
CA PRO A 53 9.99 -3.86 26.97
C PRO A 53 8.75 -4.14 26.12
N TYR A 54 7.59 -4.29 26.75
CA TYR A 54 6.31 -4.48 26.06
C TYR A 54 5.93 -3.28 25.19
N GLY A 55 5.96 -2.07 25.76
CA GLY A 55 5.69 -0.84 25.00
C GLY A 55 6.71 -0.59 23.89
N GLN A 56 7.95 -1.05 24.03
CA GLN A 56 8.93 -1.03 22.92
C GLN A 56 8.53 -1.98 21.78
N LEU A 57 8.08 -3.20 22.10
CA LEU A 57 7.60 -4.15 21.09
C LEU A 57 6.34 -3.63 20.38
N VAL A 58 5.39 -3.06 21.14
CA VAL A 58 4.19 -2.42 20.59
C VAL A 58 4.57 -1.34 19.57
N ARG A 59 5.46 -0.42 19.94
CA ARG A 59 5.97 0.62 19.04
C ARG A 59 6.69 0.06 17.83
N GLN A 60 7.53 -0.96 18.01
CA GLN A 60 8.27 -1.56 16.91
C GLN A 60 7.32 -2.19 15.88
N VAL A 61 6.28 -2.87 16.35
CA VAL A 61 5.26 -3.46 15.47
C VAL A 61 4.46 -2.37 14.76
N SER A 62 3.97 -1.35 15.49
CA SER A 62 3.21 -0.26 14.88
C SER A 62 4.02 0.47 13.82
N ASP A 63 5.27 0.84 14.12
CA ASP A 63 6.15 1.58 13.20
C ASP A 63 6.43 0.77 11.93
N ARG A 64 6.70 -0.53 12.06
CA ARG A 64 6.93 -1.41 10.90
C ARG A 64 5.67 -1.56 10.04
N CYS A 65 4.50 -1.68 10.67
CA CYS A 65 3.24 -1.70 9.94
C CYS A 65 2.96 -0.37 9.22
N GLN A 66 3.23 0.78 9.84
CA GLN A 66 3.10 2.08 9.18
C GLN A 66 4.06 2.24 7.99
N GLN A 67 5.32 1.85 8.16
CA GLN A 67 6.31 1.84 7.06
C GLN A 67 5.85 0.95 5.90
N GLY A 68 5.35 -0.26 6.21
CA GLY A 68 4.82 -1.17 5.20
C GLY A 68 3.58 -0.61 4.50
N ALA A 69 2.69 0.07 5.24
CA ALA A 69 1.52 0.72 4.67
C ALA A 69 1.90 1.82 3.67
N ALA A 70 2.90 2.64 4.00
CA ALA A 70 3.42 3.66 3.08
C ALA A 70 4.04 3.03 1.83
N ALA A 71 4.94 2.06 1.98
CA ALA A 71 5.61 1.40 0.87
C ALA A 71 4.63 0.69 -0.09
N THR A 72 3.60 0.04 0.44
CA THR A 72 2.58 -0.62 -0.38
C THR A 72 1.71 0.38 -1.14
N ALA A 73 1.35 1.51 -0.53
CA ALA A 73 0.66 2.59 -1.24
C ALA A 73 1.53 3.22 -2.36
N GLU A 74 2.83 3.34 -2.14
CA GLU A 74 3.77 3.80 -3.16
C GLU A 74 3.81 2.87 -4.37
N ILE A 75 3.80 1.54 -4.16
CA ILE A 75 3.71 0.56 -5.24
C ILE A 75 2.39 0.72 -6.02
N GLY A 76 1.25 0.83 -5.34
CA GLY A 76 -0.04 1.05 -5.98
C GLY A 76 -0.06 2.31 -6.84
N ASN A 77 0.52 3.41 -6.33
CA ASN A 77 0.66 4.66 -7.08
C ASN A 77 1.59 4.54 -8.29
N ALA A 78 2.69 3.80 -8.17
CA ALA A 78 3.60 3.56 -9.29
C ALA A 78 2.90 2.79 -10.42
N LEU A 79 2.15 1.73 -10.09
CA LEU A 79 1.41 0.93 -11.07
C LEU A 79 0.36 1.76 -11.83
N ARG A 80 -0.36 2.64 -11.11
CA ARG A 80 -1.31 3.58 -11.75
C ARG A 80 -0.62 4.53 -12.73
N ARG A 81 0.50 5.14 -12.32
CA ARG A 81 1.27 6.03 -13.19
C ARG A 81 1.76 5.31 -14.45
N ILE A 82 2.17 4.05 -14.31
CA ILE A 82 2.58 3.23 -15.46
C ILE A 82 1.37 2.98 -16.37
N ALA A 83 0.22 2.56 -15.83
CA ALA A 83 -1.00 2.35 -16.61
C ALA A 83 -1.43 3.62 -17.37
N ASP A 84 -1.42 4.78 -16.71
CA ASP A 84 -1.80 6.06 -17.31
C ASP A 84 -0.83 6.46 -18.46
N ASN A 85 0.46 6.11 -18.33
CA ASN A 85 1.44 6.34 -19.40
C ASN A 85 1.20 5.44 -20.63
N TYR A 86 0.79 4.18 -20.41
CA TYR A 86 0.44 3.28 -21.53
C TYR A 86 -0.73 3.85 -22.34
N GLU A 87 -1.82 4.23 -21.66
CA GLU A 87 -3.01 4.76 -22.33
C GLU A 87 -2.73 6.09 -23.05
N ARG A 88 -1.98 7.00 -22.42
CA ARG A 88 -1.59 8.26 -23.08
C ARG A 88 -0.78 8.03 -24.35
N ASN A 89 0.17 7.10 -24.32
CA ASN A 89 0.99 6.79 -25.49
C ASN A 89 0.16 6.16 -26.62
N GLU A 90 -0.87 5.39 -26.28
CA GLU A 90 -1.83 4.86 -27.26
C GLU A 90 -2.66 5.95 -27.92
N GLU A 91 -3.22 6.88 -27.13
CA GLU A 91 -4.02 8.00 -27.65
C GLU A 91 -3.22 8.89 -28.62
N VAL A 92 -1.95 9.17 -28.29
CA VAL A 92 -1.04 9.93 -29.16
C VAL A 92 -0.80 9.18 -30.46
N THR A 93 -0.47 7.89 -30.37
CA THR A 93 -0.19 7.04 -31.54
C THR A 93 -1.42 6.96 -32.45
N GLU A 94 -2.61 6.72 -31.90
CA GLU A 94 -3.85 6.64 -32.69
C GLU A 94 -4.19 7.96 -33.39
N THR A 95 -3.95 9.09 -32.71
CA THR A 95 -4.16 10.43 -33.28
C THR A 95 -3.19 10.72 -34.43
N GLU A 96 -1.93 10.33 -34.30
CA GLU A 96 -0.92 10.45 -35.37
C GLU A 96 -1.30 9.61 -36.60
N PHE A 97 -1.71 8.36 -36.40
CA PHE A 97 -2.13 7.48 -37.51
C PHE A 97 -3.42 7.95 -38.21
N ARG A 98 -4.35 8.57 -37.48
CA ARG A 98 -5.62 9.07 -38.07
C ARG A 98 -5.42 10.33 -38.92
N ASN A 99 -4.36 11.09 -38.67
CA ASN A 99 -4.05 12.34 -39.37
C ASN A 99 -3.14 12.15 -40.60
N PHE A 100 -2.87 10.90 -41.00
CA PHE A 100 -2.10 10.51 -42.18
C PHE A 100 -3.00 9.77 -43.18
#